data_AF-A0A4V3DV51-F1
#
_entry.id   AF-A0A4V3DV51-F1
#
_cell.length_a   1.000
_cell.length_b   1.000
_cell.length_c   1.000
_cell.angle_alpha   90.00
_cell.angle_beta   90.00
_cell.angle_gamma   90.00
#
_symmetry.space_group_name_H-M   'P 1'
#
loop_
_entity.id
_entity.type
_entity.pdbx_description
1 polymer ?
#
loop_
_entity_poly.entity_id
_entity_poly.type
_entity_poly.pdbx_seq_one_letter_code
_entity_poly.pdbx_strand_id
1 'polypeptide(L)'
;MLSKEVDFDPREMRRRLDLNQQEFWSAVGVTQSGGSRYEQDRRIPKPVMELLRVRYQLGIRLEDITEENAIMVRAIAEGQLDTGILKQQLAQIDRVLRASQQLAHSASELSGAAEAVLGEREKQPIR
;
A
#
# COMPACT_ATOMS: atom_id res chain seq x y z
N MET A 1 -24.71 18.05 -2.72
CA MET A 1 -24.49 17.20 -1.53
C MET A 1 -24.94 15.79 -1.90
N LEU A 2 -24.06 14.97 -2.47
CA LEU A 2 -24.40 13.60 -2.87
C LEU A 2 -24.02 12.66 -1.73
N SER A 3 -25.04 12.13 -1.06
CA SER A 3 -24.94 10.98 -0.17
C SER A 3 -24.36 9.81 -0.98
N LYS A 4 -23.05 9.60 -0.92
CA LYS A 4 -22.46 8.32 -1.33
C LYS A 4 -22.75 7.31 -0.21
N GLU A 5 -24.00 6.88 -0.09
CA GLU A 5 -24.25 5.53 0.39
C GLU A 5 -23.64 4.62 -0.67
N VAL A 6 -22.39 4.22 -0.41
CA VAL A 6 -21.82 3.07 -1.10
C VAL A 6 -22.65 1.90 -0.60
N ASP A 7 -23.44 1.33 -1.52
CA ASP A 7 -24.16 0.09 -1.33
C ASP A 7 -23.14 -1.02 -1.03
N PHE A 8 -22.82 -1.15 0.26
CA PHE A 8 -21.86 -2.09 0.78
C PHE A 8 -22.64 -3.18 1.46
N ASP A 9 -22.85 -4.29 0.76
CA ASP A 9 -23.39 -5.50 1.37
C ASP A 9 -22.21 -6.32 1.96
N PRO A 10 -22.09 -6.41 3.29
CA PRO A 10 -21.04 -7.22 3.93
C PRO A 10 -21.16 -8.71 3.58
N ARG A 11 -22.37 -9.20 3.31
CA ARG A 11 -22.60 -10.60 2.96
C ARG A 11 -22.05 -10.91 1.57
N GLU A 12 -22.30 -10.04 0.61
CA GLU A 12 -21.73 -10.16 -0.73
C GLU A 12 -20.20 -10.05 -0.68
N MET A 13 -19.68 -9.07 0.07
CA MET A 13 -18.24 -8.92 0.24
C MET A 13 -17.59 -10.16 0.85
N ARG A 14 -18.18 -10.70 1.92
CA ARG A 14 -17.69 -11.91 2.57
C ARG A 14 -17.65 -13.08 1.58
N ARG A 15 -18.71 -13.27 0.79
CA ARG A 15 -18.76 -14.32 -0.25
C ARG A 15 -17.68 -14.13 -1.31
N ARG A 16 -17.45 -12.90 -1.76
CA ARG A 16 -16.40 -12.57 -2.72
C ARG A 16 -14.99 -12.86 -2.20
N LEU A 17 -14.79 -12.71 -0.89
CA LEU A 17 -13.53 -13.01 -0.20
C LEU A 17 -13.38 -14.50 0.18
N ASP A 18 -14.39 -15.32 -0.08
CA ASP A 18 -14.45 -16.74 0.31
C ASP A 18 -14.21 -16.99 1.81
N LEU A 19 -14.76 -16.09 2.66
CA LEU A 19 -14.66 -16.18 4.11
C LEU A 19 -15.94 -16.74 4.74
N ASN A 20 -15.79 -17.53 5.79
CA ASN A 20 -16.92 -17.88 6.63
C ASN A 20 -17.32 -16.70 7.55
N GLN A 21 -18.50 -16.80 8.18
CA GLN A 21 -19.01 -15.72 9.04
C GLN A 21 -18.06 -15.40 10.20
N GLN A 22 -17.50 -16.41 10.85
CA GLN A 22 -16.62 -16.18 11.99
C GLN A 22 -15.36 -15.41 11.56
N GLU A 23 -14.69 -15.85 10.50
CA GLU A 23 -13.49 -15.20 9.95
C GLU A 23 -13.75 -13.74 9.55
N PHE A 24 -14.87 -13.50 8.88
CA PHE A 24 -15.23 -12.16 8.42
C PHE A 24 -15.59 -11.20 9.56
N TRP A 25 -16.45 -11.63 10.48
CA TRP A 25 -16.99 -10.74 11.52
C TRP A 25 -16.00 -10.53 12.67
N SER A 26 -15.20 -11.55 13.00
CA SER A 26 -14.19 -11.44 14.07
C SER A 26 -13.10 -10.42 13.74
N ALA A 27 -12.79 -10.20 12.46
CA ALA A 27 -11.81 -9.20 12.02
C ALA A 27 -12.21 -7.76 12.38
N VAL A 28 -13.49 -7.51 12.68
CA VAL A 28 -14.00 -6.21 13.14
C VAL A 28 -14.57 -6.27 14.56
N GLY A 29 -14.19 -7.29 15.34
CA GLY A 29 -14.60 -7.45 16.74
C GLY A 29 -16.05 -7.88 16.93
N VAL A 30 -16.72 -8.39 15.90
CA VAL A 30 -18.09 -8.89 15.96
C VAL A 30 -18.10 -10.40 16.13
N THR A 31 -18.90 -10.91 17.06
CA THR A 31 -19.06 -12.36 17.27
C THR A 31 -19.76 -13.02 16.07
N GLN A 32 -19.56 -14.34 15.88
CA GLN A 32 -20.25 -15.07 14.81
C GLN A 32 -21.78 -14.94 14.90
N SER A 33 -22.35 -15.02 16.10
CA SER A 33 -23.80 -14.86 16.31
C SER A 33 -24.28 -13.43 16.05
N GLY A 34 -23.44 -12.42 16.33
CA GLY A 34 -23.69 -11.03 15.95
C GLY A 34 -23.69 -10.84 14.43
N GLY A 35 -22.66 -11.37 13.77
CA GLY A 35 -22.51 -11.33 12.32
C GLY A 35 -23.65 -12.01 11.57
N SER A 36 -24.08 -13.18 12.05
CA SER A 36 -25.23 -13.89 11.49
C SER A 36 -26.51 -13.04 11.53
N ARG A 37 -26.74 -12.28 12.60
CA ARG A 37 -27.90 -11.36 12.70
C ARG A 37 -27.79 -10.20 11.71
N TYR A 38 -26.59 -9.68 11.51
CA TYR A 38 -26.34 -8.60 10.55
C TYR A 38 -26.54 -9.05 9.10
N GLU A 39 -26.23 -10.30 8.77
CA GLU A 39 -26.45 -10.85 7.42
C GLU A 39 -27.89 -11.27 7.12
N GLN A 40 -28.75 -11.35 8.13
CA GLN A 40 -30.13 -11.77 7.98
C GLN A 40 -31.06 -10.57 7.86
N ASP A 41 -31.28 -9.79 8.93
CA ASP A 41 -32.34 -8.75 8.93
C ASP A 41 -32.11 -7.63 9.97
N ARG A 42 -30.87 -7.40 10.41
CA ARG A 42 -30.57 -6.27 11.30
C ARG A 42 -29.80 -5.17 10.62
N ARG A 43 -30.24 -3.93 10.86
CA ARG A 43 -29.44 -2.74 10.57
C ARG A 43 -28.09 -2.85 11.29
N ILE A 44 -27.03 -2.79 10.50
CA ILE A 44 -25.66 -2.81 11.00
C ILE A 44 -25.35 -1.43 11.59
N PRO A 45 -24.81 -1.33 12.81
CA PRO A 45 -24.39 -0.07 13.36
C PRO A 45 -23.34 0.61 12.46
N LYS A 46 -23.47 1.93 12.28
CA LYS A 46 -22.52 2.72 11.47
C LYS A 46 -21.04 2.46 11.84
N PRO A 47 -20.66 2.38 13.13
CA PRO A 47 -19.26 2.08 13.48
C PRO A 47 -18.77 0.74 12.93
N VAL A 48 -19.61 -0.30 12.95
CA VAL A 48 -19.26 -1.62 12.41
C VAL A 48 -19.09 -1.55 10.89
N MET A 49 -19.97 -0.82 10.20
CA MET A 49 -19.84 -0.60 8.74
C MET A 49 -18.54 0.10 8.37
N GLU A 50 -18.15 1.14 9.11
CA GLU A 50 -16.88 1.83 8.86
C GLU A 50 -15.67 0.91 9.11
N LEU A 51 -15.70 0.08 10.16
CA LEU A 51 -14.63 -0.90 10.39
C LEU A 51 -14.54 -1.93 9.26
N LEU A 52 -15.67 -2.41 8.74
CA LEU A 52 -15.70 -3.32 7.59
C LEU A 52 -15.12 -2.65 6.34
N ARG A 53 -15.45 -1.38 6.11
CA ARG A 53 -14.88 -0.56 5.03
C ARG A 53 -13.37 -0.42 5.18
N VAL A 54 -12.88 -0.06 6.37
CA VAL A 54 -11.43 0.05 6.64
C VAL A 54 -10.73 -1.29 6.41
N ARG A 55 -11.28 -2.38 6.96
CA ARG A 55 -10.68 -3.72 6.84
C ARG A 55 -10.65 -4.24 5.42
N TYR A 56 -11.77 -4.18 4.71
CA TYR A 56 -11.95 -4.95 3.47
C TYR A 56 -12.04 -4.10 2.19
N GLN A 57 -12.46 -2.83 2.26
CA GLN A 57 -12.42 -1.94 1.09
C GLN A 57 -11.09 -1.20 1.00
N LEU A 58 -10.62 -0.64 2.12
CA LEU A 58 -9.35 0.08 2.17
C LEU A 58 -8.15 -0.86 2.35
N GLY A 59 -8.41 -2.12 2.74
CA GLY A 59 -7.38 -3.14 2.92
C GLY A 59 -6.45 -2.87 4.10
N ILE A 60 -6.90 -2.09 5.09
CA ILE A 60 -6.13 -1.75 6.28
C ILE A 60 -6.49 -2.74 7.38
N ARG A 61 -5.51 -3.52 7.85
CA ARG A 61 -5.73 -4.41 8.99
C ARG A 61 -5.90 -3.56 10.25
N LEU A 62 -6.96 -3.81 11.02
CA LEU A 62 -7.25 -3.02 12.21
C LEU A 62 -6.16 -3.18 13.27
N GLU A 63 -5.53 -4.36 13.32
CA GLU A 63 -4.41 -4.69 14.18
C GLU A 63 -3.12 -3.90 13.87
N ASP A 64 -3.00 -3.29 12.67
CA ASP A 64 -1.86 -2.44 12.30
C ASP A 64 -2.10 -0.96 12.61
N ILE A 65 -3.27 -0.58 13.13
CA ILE A 65 -3.59 0.82 13.44
C ILE A 65 -2.94 1.20 14.77
N THR A 66 -2.08 2.22 14.74
CA THR A 66 -1.40 2.78 15.91
C THR A 66 -1.72 4.26 16.05
N GLU A 67 -1.34 4.87 17.17
CA GLU A 67 -1.54 6.31 17.37
C GLU A 67 -0.76 7.13 16.32
N GLU A 68 0.45 6.69 15.98
CA GLU A 68 1.32 7.36 15.02
C GLU A 68 0.74 7.37 13.60
N ASN A 69 0.03 6.30 13.20
CA ASN A 69 -0.54 6.19 11.86
C ASN A 69 -2.03 6.55 11.78
N ALA A 70 -2.70 6.81 12.90
CA ALA A 70 -4.14 7.08 12.96
C ALA A 70 -4.57 8.27 12.08
N ILE A 71 -3.74 9.32 11.99
CA ILE A 71 -3.99 10.49 11.14
C ILE A 71 -4.01 10.07 9.67
N MET A 72 -3.08 9.23 9.25
CA MET A 72 -3.00 8.73 7.87
C MET A 72 -4.19 7.82 7.55
N VAL A 73 -4.55 6.91 8.44
CA VAL A 73 -5.72 6.03 8.29
C VAL A 73 -7.00 6.85 8.12
N ARG A 74 -7.16 7.91 8.92
CA ARG A 74 -8.29 8.85 8.81
C ARG A 74 -8.31 9.54 7.45
N ALA A 75 -7.19 10.10 7.01
CA ALA A 75 -7.10 10.77 5.72
C ALA A 75 -7.44 9.84 4.54
N ILE A 76 -7.01 8.58 4.60
CA ILE A 76 -7.38 7.55 3.61
C ILE A 76 -8.89 7.26 3.68
N ALA A 77 -9.43 7.06 4.89
CA ALA A 77 -10.86 6.77 5.08
C ALA A 77 -11.77 7.93 4.63
N GLU A 78 -11.31 9.17 4.74
CA GLU A 78 -12.01 10.36 4.24
C GLU A 78 -11.79 10.60 2.74
N GLY A 79 -10.97 9.79 2.08
CA GLY A 79 -10.64 9.92 0.65
C GLY A 79 -9.72 11.10 0.33
N GLN A 80 -9.09 11.69 1.35
CA GLN A 80 -8.11 12.78 1.20
C GLN A 80 -6.76 12.25 0.74
N LEU A 81 -6.46 10.98 1.02
CA LEU A 81 -5.21 10.34 0.65
C LEU A 81 -5.48 9.10 -0.22
N ASP A 82 -4.98 9.14 -1.46
CA ASP A 82 -5.05 8.02 -2.40
C ASP A 82 -3.77 7.18 -2.30
N THR A 83 -3.90 5.97 -1.76
CA THR A 83 -2.77 5.05 -1.59
C THR A 83 -2.25 4.48 -2.92
N GLY A 84 -3.07 4.47 -3.97
CA GLY A 84 -2.67 4.06 -5.31
C GLY A 84 -1.69 5.05 -5.93
N ILE A 85 -1.97 6.34 -5.80
CA ILE A 85 -1.06 7.41 -6.27
C ILE A 85 0.28 7.34 -5.54
N LEU A 86 0.25 7.18 -4.21
CA LEU A 86 1.48 7.06 -3.41
C LEU A 86 2.34 5.86 -3.84
N LYS A 87 1.72 4.71 -4.10
CA LYS A 87 2.42 3.51 -4.61
C LYS A 87 3.04 3.76 -5.99
N GLN A 88 2.34 4.46 -6.87
CA GLN A 88 2.87 4.83 -8.19
C GLN A 88 4.06 5.77 -8.08
N GLN A 89 3.98 6.80 -7.23
CA GLN A 89 5.08 7.72 -6.99
C GLN A 89 6.30 7.02 -6.40
N LEU A 90 6.10 6.12 -5.42
CA LEU A 90 7.19 5.35 -4.84
C LEU A 90 7.90 4.48 -5.90
N ALA A 91 7.14 3.82 -6.77
CA ALA A 91 7.70 3.04 -7.87
C ALA A 91 8.48 3.91 -8.87
N GLN A 92 8.02 5.13 -9.12
CA GLN A 92 8.74 6.07 -9.97
C GLN A 92 10.06 6.52 -9.33
N ILE A 93 10.05 6.83 -8.04
CA ILE A 93 11.25 7.20 -7.28
C ILE A 93 12.27 6.07 -7.29
N ASP A 94 11.85 4.82 -7.06
CA ASP A 94 12.75 3.65 -7.09
C ASP A 94 13.42 3.47 -8.46
N ARG A 95 12.68 3.68 -9.56
CA ARG A 95 13.24 3.64 -10.92
C ARG A 95 14.30 4.72 -11.12
N VAL A 96 14.02 5.95 -10.69
CA VAL A 96 14.97 7.07 -10.82
C VAL A 96 16.23 6.81 -9.99
N LEU A 97 16.07 6.29 -8.77
CA LEU A 97 17.19 5.96 -7.89
C LEU A 97 18.08 4.87 -8.47
N ARG A 98 17.49 3.82 -9.06
CA ARG A 98 18.26 2.76 -9.73
C ARG A 98 19.01 3.28 -10.95
N ALA A 99 18.36 4.12 -11.76
CA ALA A 99 19.00 4.71 -12.93
C ALA A 99 20.19 5.61 -12.54
N SER A 100 20.06 6.40 -11.48
CA SER A 100 21.16 7.26 -11.01
C SER A 100 22.33 6.42 -10.46
N GLN A 101 22.06 5.33 -9.74
CA GLN A 101 23.08 4.40 -9.27
C GLN A 101 23.84 3.73 -10.43
N GLN A 102 23.13 3.33 -11.48
CA GLN A 102 23.75 2.77 -12.68
C GLN A 102 24.64 3.78 -13.38
N LEU A 103 24.18 5.03 -13.55
CA LEU A 103 24.98 6.10 -14.14
C LEU A 103 26.23 6.39 -13.31
N ALA A 104 26.12 6.45 -11.98
CA ALA A 104 27.27 6.63 -11.10
C ALA A 104 28.28 5.49 -11.22
N HIS A 105 27.80 4.25 -11.34
CA HIS A 105 28.67 3.09 -11.55
C HIS A 105 29.42 3.17 -12.88
N SER A 106 28.71 3.40 -13.99
CA SER A 106 29.34 3.52 -15.32
C SER A 106 30.32 4.70 -15.40
N ALA A 107 30.03 5.82 -14.74
CA ALA A 107 30.96 6.95 -14.66
C ALA A 107 32.26 6.57 -13.92
N SER A 108 32.15 5.79 -12.83
CA SER A 108 33.31 5.28 -12.09
C SER A 108 34.16 4.34 -12.95
N GLU A 109 33.53 3.40 -13.67
CA GLU A 109 34.23 2.49 -14.59
C GLU A 109 34.95 3.24 -15.71
N LEU A 110 34.30 4.22 -16.32
CA LEU A 110 34.90 5.05 -17.36
C LEU A 110 36.09 5.86 -16.85
N SER A 111 35.99 6.41 -15.63
CA SER A 111 37.10 7.13 -15.00
C SER A 111 38.30 6.20 -14.78
N GLY A 112 38.08 5.01 -14.20
CA GLY A 112 39.14 4.03 -14.00
C GLY A 112 39.77 3.54 -15.30
N ALA A 113 38.97 3.32 -16.34
CA ALA A 113 39.47 2.95 -17.66
C ALA A 113 40.30 4.08 -18.31
N ALA A 114 39.88 5.34 -18.18
CA ALA A 114 40.63 6.49 -18.67
C ALA A 114 41.98 6.63 -17.95
N GLU A 115 42.02 6.45 -16.64
CA GLU A 115 43.26 6.44 -15.85
C GLU A 115 44.23 5.33 -16.28
N ALA A 116 43.72 4.11 -16.52
CA ALA A 116 44.53 2.99 -17.00
C ALA A 116 45.17 3.30 -18.37
N VAL A 117 44.39 3.82 -19.32
CA VAL A 117 44.88 4.18 -20.67
C VAL A 117 45.94 5.29 -20.60
N LEU A 118 45.75 6.30 -19.74
CA LEU A 118 46.73 7.37 -19.57
C LEU A 118 48.03 6.85 -18.93
N GLY A 119 47.93 5.99 -17.91
CA GLY A 119 49.09 5.37 -17.26
C GLY A 119 49.88 4.40 -18.16
N GLU A 120 49.23 3.77 -19.15
CA GLU A 120 49.90 2.96 -20.17
C GLU A 120 50.66 3.81 -21.20
N ARG A 121 50.15 5.01 -21.54
CA ARG A 121 50.84 5.94 -22.44
C ARG A 121 52.11 6.53 -21.85
N GLU A 122 52.18 6.77 -20.55
CA GLU A 122 53.41 7.26 -19.89
C GLU A 122 54.54 6.22 -19.82
N LYS A 123 54.22 4.92 -19.96
CA LYS A 123 55.21 3.83 -19.90
C LYS A 123 55.84 3.46 -21.25
N GLN A 124 55.38 4.03 -22.36
CA GLN A 124 56.03 3.82 -23.66
C GLN A 124 57.14 4.86 -23.88
N PRO A 125 58.43 4.47 -23.88
CA PRO A 125 59.50 5.41 -24.19
C PRO A 125 59.39 5.84 -25.66
N ILE A 126 59.46 7.14 -25.88
CA ILE A 126 59.56 7.73 -27.22
C ILE A 126 60.85 7.19 -27.85
N ARG A 127 60.70 6.41 -28.92
CA ARG A 127 61.80 5.89 -29.73
C ARG A 127 62.39 6.97 -30.62
#